data_AF-A0A2M7G5X8-F1
#
_entry.id   AF-A0A2M7G5X8-F1
#
_cell.length_a   1.000
_cell.length_b   1.000
_cell.length_c   1.000
_cell.angle_alpha   90.00
_cell.angle_beta   90.00
_cell.angle_gamma   90.00
#
_symmetry.space_group_name_H-M   'P 1'
#
loop_
_entity.id
_entity.type
_entity.pdbx_description
1 polymer ?
#
loop_
_entity_poly.entity_id
_entity_poly.type
_entity_poly.pdbx_seq_one_letter_code
_entity_poly.pdbx_strand_id
1 'polypeptide(L)'
;MSKPSKVELMPTEVRDWLDKALIDRSFSGYKELEALMKERGFDISHAAIHRHGQKLERRLQAIKTSTEAAKLIAEAAPDQADHRSAATTALIQTSLFDALVDVQEAEETLDPVKKVKLLAGAAAAFSMLAKSSLAQKQWEEKVRIKLDALEKAAQQETGEKKTVTLEILNMIRKEVYGV
;
A
#
# COMPACT_ATOMS: atom_id res chain seq x y z
N MET A 1 7.97 15.28 24.43
CA MET A 1 7.22 15.69 23.23
C MET A 1 8.02 16.76 22.50
N SER A 2 8.23 16.63 21.20
CA SER A 2 8.99 17.61 20.40
C SER A 2 8.20 18.91 20.25
N LYS A 3 8.87 20.07 20.33
CA LYS A 3 8.22 21.38 20.16
C LYS A 3 7.59 21.49 18.76
N PRO A 4 6.36 22.03 18.62
CA PRO A 4 5.74 22.25 17.33
C PRO A 4 6.60 23.19 16.48
N SER A 5 6.65 22.95 15.18
CA SER A 5 7.47 23.75 14.27
C SER A 5 6.88 25.16 14.09
N LYS A 6 7.72 26.14 13.71
CA LYS A 6 7.24 27.50 13.38
C LYS A 6 6.12 27.48 12.33
N VAL A 7 6.13 26.54 11.38
CA VAL A 7 5.08 26.38 10.35
C VAL A 7 3.77 25.85 10.92
N GLU A 8 3.83 24.94 11.90
CA GLU A 8 2.65 24.36 12.57
C GLU A 8 1.94 25.38 13.48
N LEU A 9 2.64 26.44 13.88
CA LEU A 9 2.10 27.54 14.67
C LEU A 9 1.50 28.68 13.82
N MET A 10 1.71 28.66 12.50
CA MET A 10 1.14 29.67 11.60
C MET A 10 -0.36 29.43 11.37
N PRO A 11 -1.13 30.50 11.07
CA PRO A 11 -2.52 30.38 10.60
C PRO A 11 -2.63 29.41 9.43
N THR A 12 -3.72 28.65 9.37
CA THR A 12 -3.95 27.63 8.34
C THR A 12 -3.84 28.21 6.93
N GLU A 13 -4.43 29.39 6.68
CA GLU A 13 -4.38 30.08 5.38
C GLU A 13 -2.94 30.33 4.89
N VAL A 14 -2.03 30.67 5.80
CA VAL A 14 -0.63 30.96 5.50
C VAL A 14 0.14 29.67 5.23
N ARG A 15 -0.18 28.62 5.99
CA ARG A 15 0.38 27.29 5.78
C ARG A 15 -0.04 26.72 4.43
N ASP A 16 -1.32 26.82 4.10
CA ASP A 16 -1.86 26.34 2.83
C ASP A 16 -1.25 27.10 1.64
N TRP A 17 -1.04 28.42 1.80
CA TRP A 17 -0.30 29.21 0.81
C TRP A 17 1.15 28.72 0.66
N LEU A 18 1.86 28.47 1.76
CA LEU A 18 3.24 27.97 1.74
C LEU A 18 3.31 26.59 1.08
N ASP A 19 2.38 25.69 1.41
CA ASP A 19 2.28 24.34 0.86
C ASP A 19 2.07 24.41 -0.66
N LYS A 20 1.14 25.25 -1.11
CA LYS A 20 0.89 25.48 -2.53
C LYS A 20 2.12 26.06 -3.24
N ALA A 21 2.76 27.07 -2.65
CA ALA A 21 3.95 27.68 -3.22
C ALA A 21 5.12 26.69 -3.31
N LEU A 22 5.27 25.77 -2.34
CA LEU A 22 6.25 24.70 -2.39
C LEU A 22 5.96 23.70 -3.52
N ILE A 23 4.69 23.30 -3.68
CA ILE A 23 4.26 22.38 -4.74
C ILE A 23 4.48 23.00 -6.13
N ASP A 24 4.02 24.25 -6.34
CA ASP A 24 4.14 24.96 -7.61
C ASP A 24 5.61 25.14 -8.04
N ARG A 25 6.52 25.21 -7.06
CA ARG A 25 7.97 25.34 -7.27
C ARG A 25 8.71 24.00 -7.25
N SER A 26 8.00 22.87 -7.22
CA SER A 26 8.59 21.53 -7.11
C SER A 26 9.63 21.43 -5.98
N PHE A 27 9.27 21.93 -4.80
CA PHE A 27 10.10 21.91 -3.58
C PHE A 27 11.47 22.58 -3.76
N SER A 28 11.52 23.68 -4.50
CA SER A 28 12.72 24.50 -4.71
C SER A 28 12.51 25.97 -4.27
N GLY A 29 13.58 26.78 -4.31
CA GLY A 29 13.47 28.23 -4.06
C GLY A 29 13.25 28.63 -2.60
N TYR A 30 13.74 27.85 -1.62
CA TYR A 30 13.49 28.08 -0.19
C TYR A 30 13.87 29.47 0.33
N LYS A 31 14.93 30.09 -0.21
CA LYS A 31 15.36 31.44 0.17
C LYS A 31 14.39 32.52 -0.32
N GLU A 32 13.82 32.33 -1.50
CA GLU A 32 12.78 33.23 -2.04
C GLU A 32 11.49 33.09 -1.24
N LEU A 33 11.13 31.86 -0.86
CA LEU A 33 9.98 31.61 0.02
C LEU A 33 10.15 32.25 1.40
N GLU A 34 11.36 32.24 1.96
CA GLU A 34 11.67 32.98 3.19
C GLU A 34 11.41 34.48 3.04
N ALA A 35 11.86 35.10 1.94
CA ALA A 35 11.61 36.51 1.67
C ALA A 35 10.10 36.81 1.53
N LEU A 36 9.38 35.98 0.77
CA LEU A 36 7.94 36.09 0.56
C LEU A 36 7.12 35.89 1.85
N MET A 37 7.56 35.01 2.74
CA MET A 37 6.94 34.82 4.05
C MET A 37 7.17 36.04 4.94
N LYS A 38 8.37 36.63 4.87
CA LYS A 38 8.70 37.86 5.60
C LYS A 38 7.86 39.06 5.16
N GLU A 39 7.64 39.22 3.84
CA GLU A 39 6.72 40.23 3.29
C GLU A 39 5.27 40.05 3.79
N ARG A 40 4.86 38.81 4.05
CA ARG A 40 3.56 38.46 4.62
C ARG A 40 3.48 38.61 6.14
N GLY A 41 4.56 39.07 6.79
CA GLY A 41 4.63 39.27 8.24
C GLY A 41 5.03 38.03 9.05
N PHE A 42 5.53 36.97 8.40
CA PHE A 42 5.95 35.73 9.06
C PHE A 42 7.47 35.54 9.00
N ASP A 43 8.12 35.61 10.16
CA ASP A 43 9.55 35.36 10.29
C ASP A 43 9.87 33.86 10.42
N ILE A 44 10.23 33.25 9.29
CA ILE A 44 10.62 31.84 9.19
C ILE A 44 11.85 31.67 8.30
N SER A 45 12.83 30.90 8.78
CA SER A 45 14.05 30.65 8.02
C SER A 45 13.85 29.65 6.88
N HIS A 46 14.62 29.76 5.80
CA HIS A 46 14.58 28.80 4.70
C HIS A 46 14.78 27.35 5.17
N ALA A 47 15.59 27.13 6.22
CA ALA A 47 15.84 25.80 6.78
C ALA A 47 14.58 25.19 7.44
N ALA A 48 13.74 26.03 8.07
CA ALA A 48 12.46 25.60 8.61
C ALA A 48 11.46 25.28 7.49
N ILE A 49 11.43 26.11 6.44
CA ILE A 49 10.64 25.85 5.23
C ILE A 49 11.09 24.55 4.56
N HIS A 50 12.40 24.31 4.45
CA HIS A 50 12.95 23.10 3.84
C HIS A 50 12.53 21.83 4.58
N ARG A 51 12.66 21.81 5.93
CA ARG A 51 12.20 20.66 6.73
C ARG A 51 10.70 20.41 6.59
N HIS A 52 9.90 21.47 6.50
CA HIS A 52 8.47 21.37 6.25
C HIS A 52 8.18 20.83 4.85
N GLY A 53 8.83 21.39 3.83
CA GLY A 53 8.77 20.94 2.44
C GLY A 53 9.12 19.47 2.27
N GLN A 54 10.22 19.00 2.85
CA GLN A 54 10.58 17.57 2.83
C GLN A 54 9.49 16.67 3.43
N LYS A 55 8.84 17.09 4.52
CA LYS A 55 7.74 16.32 5.13
C LYS A 55 6.52 16.29 4.22
N LEU A 56 6.17 17.43 3.62
CA LEU A 56 5.05 17.56 2.69
C LEU A 56 5.28 16.72 1.42
N GLU A 57 6.46 16.83 0.82
CA GLU A 57 6.89 16.08 -0.35
C GLU A 57 6.80 14.57 -0.11
N ARG A 58 7.34 14.08 1.01
CA ARG A 58 7.23 12.66 1.39
C ARG A 58 5.78 12.19 1.51
N ARG A 59 4.89 13.02 2.10
CA ARG A 59 3.46 12.69 2.22
C ARG A 59 2.78 12.63 0.86
N LEU A 60 3.04 13.60 -0.01
CA LEU A 60 2.45 13.64 -1.35
C LEU A 60 2.96 12.49 -2.22
N GLN A 61 4.25 12.17 -2.13
CA GLN A 61 4.82 11.02 -2.83
C GLN A 61 4.18 9.72 -2.35
N ALA A 62 4.00 9.53 -1.03
CA ALA A 62 3.32 8.36 -0.49
C ALA A 62 1.87 8.25 -0.98
N ILE A 63 1.13 9.37 -1.04
CA ILE A 63 -0.24 9.40 -1.58
C ILE A 63 -0.25 9.04 -3.07
N LYS A 64 0.66 9.61 -3.85
CA LYS A 64 0.78 9.33 -5.29
C LYS A 64 1.06 7.84 -5.53
N THR A 65 2.07 7.29 -4.87
CA THR A 65 2.42 5.88 -4.96
C THR A 65 1.26 4.99 -4.52
N SER A 66 0.55 5.34 -3.43
CA SER A 66 -0.63 4.59 -2.98
C SER A 66 -1.80 4.65 -3.97
N THR A 67 -1.97 5.78 -4.67
CA THR A 67 -3.04 5.95 -5.66
C THR A 67 -2.74 5.16 -6.94
N GLU A 68 -1.48 5.17 -7.37
CA GLU A 68 -0.99 4.35 -8.48
C GLU A 68 -1.14 2.86 -8.16
N ALA A 69 -0.76 2.45 -6.95
CA ALA A 69 -0.96 1.10 -6.43
C ALA A 69 -2.45 0.69 -6.45
N ALA A 70 -3.35 1.56 -5.97
CA ALA A 70 -4.78 1.29 -5.99
C ALA A 70 -5.34 1.14 -7.42
N LYS A 71 -4.85 1.94 -8.37
CA LYS A 71 -5.22 1.83 -9.79
C LYS A 71 -4.75 0.51 -10.39
N LEU A 72 -3.51 0.10 -10.13
CA LEU A 72 -2.98 -1.19 -10.59
C LEU A 72 -3.79 -2.37 -10.01
N ILE A 73 -4.21 -2.30 -8.74
CA ILE A 73 -5.07 -3.32 -8.12
C ILE A 73 -6.44 -3.38 -8.81
N ALA A 74 -7.04 -2.23 -9.11
CA ALA A 74 -8.33 -2.15 -9.77
C ALA A 74 -8.27 -2.68 -11.21
N GLU A 75 -7.21 -2.35 -11.95
CA GLU A 75 -6.98 -2.81 -13.33
C GLU A 75 -6.70 -4.33 -13.40
N ALA A 76 -5.95 -4.87 -12.44
CA ALA A 76 -5.65 -6.29 -12.40
C ALA A 76 -6.88 -7.18 -12.16
N ALA A 77 -8.00 -6.61 -11.66
CA ALA A 77 -9.11 -7.40 -11.14
C ALA A 77 -10.45 -6.63 -11.00
N PRO A 78 -11.15 -6.34 -12.10
CA PRO A 78 -12.42 -5.60 -12.05
C PRO A 78 -13.47 -6.28 -11.16
N ASP A 79 -13.64 -7.61 -11.28
CA ASP A 79 -14.78 -8.32 -10.68
C ASP A 79 -14.42 -9.48 -9.73
N GLN A 80 -13.13 -9.69 -9.42
CA GLN A 80 -12.70 -10.79 -8.56
C GLN A 80 -11.97 -10.27 -7.32
N ALA A 81 -12.64 -10.36 -6.17
CA ALA A 81 -12.08 -9.94 -4.88
C ALA A 81 -10.72 -10.62 -4.57
N ASP A 82 -10.55 -11.87 -5.00
CA ASP A 82 -9.32 -12.64 -4.79
C ASP A 82 -8.14 -12.06 -5.59
N HIS A 83 -8.37 -11.64 -6.84
CA HIS A 83 -7.33 -11.02 -7.65
C HIS A 83 -6.91 -9.64 -7.10
N ARG A 84 -7.83 -8.88 -6.48
CA ARG A 84 -7.48 -7.63 -5.79
C ARG A 84 -6.63 -7.87 -4.55
N SER A 85 -6.94 -8.90 -3.76
CA SER A 85 -6.14 -9.30 -2.60
C SER A 85 -4.72 -9.74 -3.01
N ALA A 86 -4.62 -10.50 -4.10
CA ALA A 86 -3.34 -10.91 -4.69
C ALA A 86 -2.51 -9.71 -5.19
N ALA A 87 -3.13 -8.77 -5.91
CA ALA A 87 -2.47 -7.56 -6.39
C ALA A 87 -1.99 -6.66 -5.23
N THR A 88 -2.79 -6.52 -4.18
CA THR A 88 -2.41 -5.78 -2.96
C THR A 88 -1.20 -6.41 -2.28
N THR A 89 -1.20 -7.74 -2.16
CA THR A 89 -0.06 -8.48 -1.59
C THR A 89 1.20 -8.28 -2.42
N ALA A 90 1.10 -8.34 -3.76
CA ALA A 90 2.23 -8.11 -4.65
C ALA A 90 2.83 -6.71 -4.50
N LEU A 91 1.99 -5.67 -4.41
CA LEU A 91 2.46 -4.28 -4.23
C LEU A 91 3.14 -4.05 -2.88
N ILE A 92 2.62 -4.67 -1.81
CA ILE A 92 3.29 -4.64 -0.50
C ILE A 92 4.65 -5.34 -0.59
N GLN A 93 4.74 -6.48 -1.28
CA GLN A 93 6.01 -7.18 -1.50
C GLN A 93 7.02 -6.32 -2.27
N THR A 94 6.59 -5.65 -3.35
CA THR A 94 7.45 -4.73 -4.12
C THR A 94 7.92 -3.58 -3.25
N SER A 95 7.01 -2.91 -2.54
CA SER A 95 7.37 -1.77 -1.67
C SER A 95 8.33 -2.19 -0.55
N LEU A 96 8.17 -3.40 -0.02
CA LEU A 96 9.06 -3.95 1.01
C LEU A 96 10.44 -4.29 0.43
N PHE A 97 10.50 -4.78 -0.80
CA PHE A 97 11.74 -5.03 -1.51
C PHE A 97 12.48 -3.72 -1.82
N ASP A 98 11.79 -2.72 -2.35
CA ASP A 98 12.38 -1.40 -2.63
C ASP A 98 12.93 -0.78 -1.35
N ALA A 99 12.18 -0.85 -0.24
CA ALA A 99 12.68 -0.39 1.06
C ALA A 99 13.91 -1.17 1.57
N LEU A 100 14.02 -2.47 1.25
CA LEU A 100 15.22 -3.26 1.57
C LEU A 100 16.42 -2.81 0.75
N VAL A 101 16.22 -2.54 -0.55
CA VAL A 101 17.27 -2.02 -1.45
C VAL A 101 17.70 -0.63 -0.98
N ASP A 102 16.78 0.29 -0.72
CA ASP A 102 17.07 1.63 -0.19
C ASP A 102 17.89 1.56 1.12
N VAL A 103 17.55 0.63 2.02
CA VAL A 103 18.30 0.42 3.27
C VAL A 103 19.71 -0.12 3.00
N GLN A 104 19.88 -0.99 2.00
CA GLN A 104 21.19 -1.50 1.58
C GLN A 104 22.05 -0.42 0.91
N GLU A 105 21.45 0.41 0.06
CA GLU A 105 22.11 1.46 -0.72
C GLU A 105 22.38 2.73 0.08
N ALA A 106 21.68 2.95 1.21
CA ALA A 106 21.99 4.04 2.12
C ALA A 106 23.45 3.93 2.63
N GLU A 107 24.35 4.75 2.08
CA GLU A 107 25.74 4.91 2.51
C GLU A 107 25.87 5.74 3.80
N GLU A 108 26.83 5.31 4.64
CA GLU A 108 27.49 5.90 5.83
C GLU A 108 26.69 6.56 6.96
N THR A 109 25.46 7.02 6.75
CA THR A 109 24.71 7.80 7.75
C THR A 109 23.83 6.95 8.68
N LEU A 110 23.58 5.69 8.32
CA LEU A 110 22.82 4.74 9.13
C LEU A 110 23.77 3.84 9.93
N ASP A 111 23.63 3.89 11.26
CA ASP A 111 24.28 2.96 12.19
C ASP A 111 24.13 1.51 11.69
N PRO A 112 25.24 0.77 11.48
CA PRO A 112 25.23 -0.60 10.98
C PRO A 112 24.27 -1.53 11.75
N VAL A 113 24.12 -1.34 13.06
CA VAL A 113 23.22 -2.14 13.89
C VAL A 113 21.75 -1.86 13.55
N LYS A 114 21.39 -0.59 13.33
CA LYS A 114 20.04 -0.21 12.89
C LYS A 114 19.74 -0.72 11.50
N LYS A 115 20.72 -0.67 10.59
CA LYS A 115 20.60 -1.21 9.23
C LYS A 115 20.28 -2.71 9.25
N VAL A 116 21.05 -3.51 10.00
CA VAL A 116 20.79 -4.96 10.16
C VAL A 116 19.40 -5.22 10.75
N LYS A 117 18.98 -4.45 11.77
CA LYS A 117 17.67 -4.61 12.41
C LYS A 117 16.50 -4.31 11.46
N LEU A 118 16.63 -3.28 10.62
CA LEU A 118 15.64 -2.93 9.60
C LEU A 118 15.53 -4.04 8.54
N LEU A 119 16.68 -4.53 8.04
CA LEU A 119 16.72 -5.64 7.08
C LEU A 119 16.09 -6.92 7.66
N ALA A 120 16.41 -7.27 8.91
CA ALA A 120 15.83 -8.43 9.58
C ALA A 120 14.31 -8.30 9.77
N GLY A 121 13.82 -7.11 10.15
CA GLY A 121 12.39 -6.83 10.29
C GLY A 121 11.64 -6.96 8.97
N ALA A 122 12.22 -6.44 7.88
CA ALA A 122 11.65 -6.56 6.55
C ALA A 122 11.67 -8.01 6.03
N ALA A 123 12.75 -8.76 6.23
CA ALA A 123 12.81 -10.18 5.89
C ALA A 123 11.75 -11.02 6.66
N ALA A 124 11.50 -10.69 7.92
CA ALA A 124 10.47 -11.33 8.73
C ALA A 124 9.05 -11.02 8.21
N ALA A 125 8.79 -9.74 7.88
CA ALA A 125 7.51 -9.33 7.28
C ALA A 125 7.27 -10.02 5.93
N PHE A 126 8.29 -10.10 5.07
CA PHE A 126 8.20 -10.83 3.80
C PHE A 126 7.90 -12.31 4.01
N SER A 127 8.58 -12.95 4.97
CA SER A 127 8.35 -14.37 5.29
C SER A 127 6.92 -14.63 5.77
N MET A 128 6.34 -13.71 6.55
CA MET A 128 4.94 -13.81 6.99
C MET A 128 3.97 -13.66 5.82
N LEU A 129 4.21 -12.69 4.93
CA LEU A 129 3.42 -12.49 3.71
C LEU A 129 3.50 -13.72 2.79
N ALA A 130 4.68 -14.27 2.57
CA ALA A 130 4.87 -15.46 1.75
C ALA A 130 4.12 -16.67 2.30
N LYS A 131 4.15 -16.89 3.62
CA LYS A 131 3.37 -17.95 4.29
C LYS A 131 1.87 -17.74 4.15
N SER A 132 1.39 -16.50 4.31
CA SER A 132 -0.03 -16.16 4.11
C SER A 132 -0.48 -16.42 2.67
N SER A 133 0.34 -16.01 1.69
CA SER A 133 0.05 -16.25 0.26
C SER A 133 0.04 -17.74 -0.08
N LEU A 134 0.95 -18.53 0.50
CA LEU A 134 0.96 -19.98 0.32
C LEU A 134 -0.31 -20.64 0.91
N ALA A 135 -0.71 -20.24 2.11
CA ALA A 135 -1.93 -20.75 2.75
C ALA A 135 -3.18 -20.43 1.91
N GLN A 136 -3.25 -19.21 1.35
CA GLN A 136 -4.32 -18.81 0.44
C GLN A 136 -4.34 -19.69 -0.83
N LYS A 137 -3.22 -19.87 -1.52
CA LYS A 137 -3.13 -20.72 -2.72
C LYS A 137 -3.52 -22.18 -2.44
N GLN A 138 -3.10 -22.72 -1.30
CA GLN A 138 -3.48 -24.07 -0.89
C GLN A 138 -4.98 -24.19 -0.63
N TRP A 139 -5.61 -23.14 -0.09
CA TRP A 139 -7.06 -23.11 0.09
C TRP A 139 -7.80 -23.01 -1.25
N GLU A 140 -7.37 -22.12 -2.14
CA GLU A 140 -7.90 -21.98 -3.50
C GLU A 140 -7.83 -23.31 -4.26
N GLU A 141 -6.68 -24.00 -4.22
CA GLU A 141 -6.50 -25.31 -4.84
C GLU A 141 -7.47 -26.35 -4.27
N LYS A 142 -7.62 -26.40 -2.94
CA LYS A 142 -8.57 -27.32 -2.28
C LYS A 142 -10.01 -27.05 -2.69
N VAL A 143 -10.40 -25.79 -2.76
CA VAL A 143 -11.75 -25.39 -3.20
C VAL A 143 -11.96 -25.78 -4.66
N ARG A 144 -10.97 -25.52 -5.54
CA ARG A 144 -11.04 -25.92 -6.96
C ARG A 144 -11.19 -27.43 -7.12
N ILE A 145 -10.36 -28.22 -6.44
CA ILE A 145 -10.45 -29.69 -6.48
C ILE A 145 -11.83 -30.18 -6.02
N LYS A 146 -12.39 -29.58 -4.96
CA LYS A 146 -13.73 -29.92 -4.46
C LYS A 146 -14.82 -29.55 -5.48
N LEU A 147 -14.74 -28.36 -6.08
CA LEU A 147 -15.66 -27.92 -7.12
C LEU A 147 -15.59 -28.86 -8.33
N ASP A 148 -14.40 -29.19 -8.82
CA ASP A 148 -14.20 -30.13 -9.94
C ASP A 148 -14.77 -31.51 -9.63
N ALA A 149 -14.63 -32.00 -8.39
CA ALA A 149 -15.18 -33.27 -7.96
C ALA A 149 -16.71 -33.25 -7.89
N LEU A 150 -17.29 -32.16 -7.36
CA LEU A 150 -18.74 -31.95 -7.29
C LEU A 150 -19.36 -31.79 -8.69
N GLU A 151 -18.69 -31.07 -9.59
CA GLU A 151 -19.12 -30.94 -10.99
C GLU A 151 -19.10 -32.29 -11.71
N LYS A 152 -18.05 -33.10 -11.52
CA LYS A 152 -17.98 -34.46 -12.09
C LYS A 152 -19.06 -35.38 -11.52
N ALA A 153 -19.30 -35.34 -10.21
CA ALA A 153 -20.36 -36.13 -9.57
C ALA A 153 -21.75 -35.73 -10.10
N ALA A 154 -22.01 -34.42 -10.20
CA ALA A 154 -23.24 -33.91 -10.80
C ALA A 154 -23.39 -34.38 -12.25
N GLN A 155 -22.34 -34.29 -13.08
CA GLN A 155 -22.38 -34.75 -14.48
C GLN A 155 -22.64 -36.27 -14.61
N GLN A 156 -22.18 -37.09 -13.67
CA GLN A 156 -22.43 -38.54 -13.66
C GLN A 156 -23.86 -38.91 -13.24
N GLU A 157 -24.46 -38.18 -12.31
CA GLU A 157 -25.87 -38.36 -11.93
C GLU A 157 -26.85 -37.80 -12.98
N THR A 158 -26.41 -36.83 -13.80
CA THR A 158 -27.25 -36.15 -14.80
C THR A 158 -27.36 -36.92 -16.13
N GLY A 159 -27.34 -38.25 -16.09
CA GLY A 159 -27.63 -39.10 -17.24
C GLY A 159 -29.04 -38.91 -17.82
N GLU A 160 -29.98 -38.28 -17.10
CA GLU A 160 -31.36 -38.14 -17.59
C GLU A 160 -32.04 -36.76 -17.48
N LYS A 161 -31.60 -35.76 -16.69
CA LYS A 161 -32.28 -34.44 -16.65
C LYS A 161 -31.37 -33.24 -16.35
N LYS A 162 -31.16 -32.38 -17.36
CA LYS A 162 -30.40 -31.11 -17.32
C LYS A 162 -31.01 -30.02 -16.40
N THR A 163 -31.13 -30.27 -15.11
CA THR A 163 -31.51 -29.23 -14.13
C THR A 163 -30.63 -29.38 -12.91
N VAL A 164 -29.81 -28.37 -12.63
CA VAL A 164 -29.05 -28.29 -11.37
C VAL A 164 -30.07 -28.20 -10.23
N THR A 165 -30.25 -29.30 -9.49
CA THR A 165 -31.25 -29.39 -8.42
C THR A 165 -30.84 -28.49 -7.24
N LEU A 166 -31.82 -27.90 -6.56
CA LEU A 166 -31.64 -27.10 -5.34
C LEU A 166 -30.81 -27.81 -4.26
N GLU A 167 -30.86 -29.14 -4.21
CA GLU A 167 -30.03 -29.96 -3.33
C GLU A 167 -28.53 -29.88 -3.65
N ILE A 168 -28.16 -29.91 -4.94
CA ILE A 168 -26.76 -29.79 -5.37
C ILE A 168 -26.22 -28.40 -5.00
N LEU A 169 -27.02 -27.35 -5.20
CA LEU A 169 -26.67 -25.97 -4.80
C LEU A 169 -26.48 -25.82 -3.29
N ASN A 170 -27.35 -26.44 -2.48
CA ASN A 170 -27.21 -26.42 -1.02
C ASN A 170 -26.00 -27.24 -0.55
N MET A 171 -25.70 -28.36 -1.22
CA MET A 171 -24.52 -29.18 -0.92
C MET A 171 -23.23 -28.41 -1.22
N ILE A 172 -23.16 -27.74 -2.37
CA ILE A 172 -22.04 -26.85 -2.73
C ILE A 172 -21.91 -25.71 -1.72
N ARG A 173 -23.02 -25.07 -1.33
CA ARG A 173 -23.00 -23.95 -0.36
C ARG A 173 -22.42 -24.41 0.99
N LYS A 174 -22.80 -25.59 1.44
CA LYS A 174 -22.38 -26.15 2.72
C LYS A 174 -20.93 -26.66 2.70
N GLU A 175 -20.48 -27.27 1.61
CA GLU A 175 -19.12 -27.85 1.53
C GLU A 175 -18.03 -26.85 1.11
N VAL A 176 -18.37 -25.85 0.30
CA VAL A 176 -17.43 -24.85 -0.22
C VAL A 176 -17.39 -23.61 0.67
N TYR A 177 -18.55 -23.12 1.11
CA TYR A 177 -18.65 -21.88 1.90
C TYR A 177 -18.91 -22.11 3.39
N GLY A 178 -19.20 -23.35 3.81
CA GLY A 178 -19.46 -23.68 5.22
C GLY A 178 -20.80 -23.16 5.76
N VAL A 179 -21.74 -22.80 4.88
CA VAL A 179 -23.06 -22.23 5.24
C VAL A 179 -24.20 -23.08 4.70
#